data_AF-A0A5A8DG91-F1
#
_entry.id   AF-A0A5A8DG91-F1
#
_cell.length_a   1.000
_cell.length_b   1.000
_cell.length_c   1.000
_cell.angle_alpha   90.00
_cell.angle_beta   90.00
_cell.angle_gamma   90.00
#
_symmetry.space_group_name_H-M   'P 1'
#
loop_
_entity.id
_entity.type
_entity.pdbx_description
1 polymer ?
#
loop_
_entity_poly.entity_id
_entity_poly.type
_entity_poly.pdbx_seq_one_letter_code
_entity_poly.pdbx_strand_id
1 'polypeptide(L)'
;MRASRSLSRVALLAARTPALAGARSLSAKPVRLSEEEITSLTPAGWTTVEGREAIERKFQFADFSEAWAFMSRSALAAEEMCHHPEWFNVYNTVHVTLATHDCSGLSKNDMELAARMNKFAGSA
;
A
#
# COMPACT_ATOMS: atom_id res chain seq x y z
N MET A 1 -71.46 -14.68 -14.02
CA MET A 1 -71.21 -15.16 -12.64
C MET A 1 -69.74 -14.94 -12.31
N ARG A 2 -69.47 -14.35 -11.14
CA ARG A 2 -68.14 -14.03 -10.60
C ARG A 2 -67.47 -15.28 -10.04
N ALA A 3 -66.15 -15.39 -10.18
CA ALA A 3 -65.17 -15.87 -9.19
C ALA A 3 -63.81 -16.01 -9.89
N SER A 4 -62.62 -15.93 -9.29
CA SER A 4 -62.09 -15.38 -8.04
C SER A 4 -60.65 -15.89 -7.99
N ARG A 5 -59.67 -14.97 -7.95
CA ARG A 5 -58.39 -15.05 -7.22
C ARG A 5 -57.48 -16.27 -7.43
N SER A 6 -56.24 -16.01 -7.88
CA SER A 6 -55.08 -16.16 -6.99
C SER A 6 -53.89 -15.38 -7.54
N LEU A 7 -53.50 -14.31 -6.85
CA LEU A 7 -52.24 -13.61 -7.04
C LEU A 7 -51.24 -14.20 -6.05
N SER A 8 -50.33 -15.06 -6.51
CA SER A 8 -49.18 -15.45 -5.70
C SER A 8 -48.18 -14.31 -5.67
N ARG A 9 -48.19 -13.56 -4.56
CA ARG A 9 -47.12 -12.64 -4.17
C ARG A 9 -45.83 -13.43 -3.92
N VAL A 10 -44.87 -13.35 -4.84
CA VAL A 10 -43.47 -13.64 -4.51
C VAL A 10 -42.91 -12.36 -3.89
N ALA A 11 -42.92 -12.29 -2.57
CA ALA A 11 -42.17 -11.29 -1.83
C ALA A 11 -40.68 -11.68 -1.87
N LEU A 12 -39.94 -11.14 -2.83
CA LEU A 12 -38.48 -11.24 -2.82
C LEU A 12 -37.96 -10.34 -1.70
N LEU A 13 -37.69 -10.92 -0.53
CA LEU A 13 -37.04 -10.24 0.58
C LEU A 13 -35.59 -9.96 0.17
N ALA A 14 -35.31 -8.75 -0.31
CA ALA A 14 -33.94 -8.28 -0.48
C ALA A 14 -33.30 -8.15 0.91
N ALA A 15 -32.56 -9.17 1.32
CA ALA A 15 -31.66 -9.06 2.46
C ALA A 15 -30.57 -8.06 2.09
N ARG A 16 -30.75 -6.80 2.51
CA ARG A 16 -29.69 -5.79 2.48
C ARG A 16 -28.70 -6.20 3.56
N THR A 17 -27.65 -6.91 3.17
CA THR A 17 -26.43 -7.00 3.98
C THR A 17 -25.97 -5.58 4.26
N PRO A 18 -25.79 -5.18 5.53
CA PRO A 18 -25.10 -3.93 5.78
C PRO A 18 -23.68 -4.11 5.25
N ALA A 19 -23.26 -3.23 4.35
CA ALA A 19 -21.86 -3.11 4.01
C ALA A 19 -21.11 -2.94 5.34
N LEU A 20 -20.14 -3.81 5.61
CA LEU A 20 -19.14 -3.52 6.63
C LEU A 20 -18.45 -2.23 6.18
N ALA A 21 -18.88 -1.10 6.73
CA ALA A 21 -18.05 0.08 6.80
C ALA A 21 -16.79 -0.38 7.52
N GLY A 22 -15.69 -0.51 6.77
CA GLY A 22 -14.40 -0.88 7.30
C GLY A 22 -14.08 0.09 8.44
N ALA A 23 -14.16 -0.39 9.67
CA ALA A 23 -13.64 0.34 10.80
C ALA A 23 -12.16 0.51 10.52
N ARG A 24 -11.76 1.72 10.08
CA ARG A 24 -10.35 2.11 10.08
C ARG A 24 -9.88 1.90 11.51
N SER A 25 -9.09 0.85 11.72
CA SER A 25 -8.35 0.66 12.95
C SER A 25 -7.63 1.98 13.21
N LEU A 26 -7.79 2.55 14.41
CA LEU A 26 -6.98 3.67 14.83
C LEU A 26 -5.55 3.14 14.94
N SER A 27 -4.80 3.24 13.84
CA SER A 27 -3.39 2.88 13.81
C SER A 27 -2.71 3.78 14.83
N ALA A 28 -2.04 3.17 15.81
CA ALA A 28 -1.25 3.91 16.78
C ALA A 28 -0.25 4.79 16.02
N LYS A 29 0.01 5.99 16.55
CA LYS A 29 0.95 6.93 15.92
C LYS A 29 2.30 6.22 15.67
N PRO A 30 2.87 6.28 14.46
CA PRO A 30 4.13 5.62 14.16
C PRO A 30 5.24 6.07 15.10
N VAL A 31 6.09 5.12 15.50
CA VAL A 31 7.27 5.39 16.33
C VAL A 31 8.48 5.49 15.42
N ARG A 32 9.30 6.53 15.64
CA ARG A 32 10.57 6.72 14.94
C ARG A 32 11.57 5.64 15.36
N LEU A 33 12.26 5.06 14.39
CA LEU A 33 13.32 4.07 14.60
C LEU A 33 14.62 4.72 15.08
N SER A 34 15.38 3.97 15.87
CA SER A 34 16.77 4.27 16.19
C SER A 34 17.71 3.98 15.00
N GLU A 35 18.93 4.52 15.03
CA GLU A 35 19.94 4.26 13.99
C GLU A 35 20.30 2.78 13.85
N GLU A 36 20.35 2.05 14.97
CA GLU A 36 20.59 0.60 14.99
C GLU A 36 19.44 -0.19 14.35
N GLU A 37 18.20 0.20 14.64
CA GLU A 37 17.02 -0.37 13.98
C GLU A 37 16.99 -0.04 12.49
N ILE A 38 17.30 1.20 12.08
CA ILE A 38 17.39 1.57 10.67
C ILE A 38 18.45 0.69 9.98
N THR A 39 19.62 0.54 10.58
CA THR A 39 20.71 -0.27 10.01
C THR A 39 20.32 -1.74 9.87
N SER A 40 19.67 -2.32 10.88
CA SER A 40 19.32 -3.75 10.88
C SER A 40 18.06 -4.10 10.08
N LEU A 41 17.10 -3.18 9.98
CA LEU A 41 15.78 -3.43 9.37
C LEU A 41 15.68 -2.95 7.92
N THR A 42 16.62 -2.11 7.45
CA THR A 42 16.59 -1.60 6.07
C THR A 42 16.67 -2.77 5.08
N PRO A 43 15.64 -2.95 4.21
CA PRO A 43 15.65 -4.04 3.26
C PRO A 43 16.78 -3.91 2.22
N ALA A 44 17.28 -5.04 1.73
CA ALA A 44 18.36 -5.06 0.74
C ALA A 44 18.05 -4.18 -0.49
N GLY A 45 19.06 -3.45 -0.95
CA GLY A 45 18.98 -2.53 -2.10
C GLY A 45 18.43 -1.14 -1.78
N TRP A 46 17.93 -0.91 -0.56
CA TRP A 46 17.56 0.43 -0.08
C TRP A 46 18.73 1.08 0.64
N THR A 47 18.83 2.41 0.52
CA THR A 47 19.87 3.22 1.16
C THR A 47 19.26 4.42 1.88
N THR A 48 19.90 4.91 2.93
CA THR A 48 19.50 6.16 3.59
C THR A 48 19.79 7.36 2.68
N VAL A 49 18.93 8.38 2.74
CA VAL A 49 19.12 9.64 2.00
C VAL A 49 20.00 10.57 2.81
N GLU A 50 21.07 11.11 2.22
CA GLU A 50 21.93 12.07 2.90
C GLU A 50 21.15 13.35 3.25
N GLY A 51 21.23 13.79 4.51
CA GLY A 51 20.56 15.00 4.99
C GLY A 51 19.03 14.88 5.13
N ARG A 52 18.45 13.69 4.96
CA ARG A 52 17.01 13.46 5.11
C ARG A 52 16.72 12.13 5.81
N GLU A 53 15.77 12.15 6.75
CA GLU A 53 15.29 10.95 7.44
C GLU A 53 14.36 10.12 6.55
N ALA A 54 14.96 9.50 5.55
CA ALA A 54 14.29 8.71 4.52
C ALA A 54 15.20 7.59 4.01
N ILE A 55 14.58 6.58 3.40
CA ILE A 55 15.29 5.58 2.58
C ILE A 55 14.87 5.74 1.13
N GLU A 56 15.76 5.43 0.21
CA GLU A 56 15.48 5.45 -1.21
C GLU A 56 15.98 4.20 -1.93
N ARG A 57 15.35 3.90 -3.05
CA ARG A 57 15.79 2.88 -4.00
C ARG A 57 15.36 3.23 -5.42
N LYS A 58 16.23 2.92 -6.38
CA LYS A 58 15.93 2.91 -7.81
C LYS A 58 15.60 1.48 -8.26
N PHE A 59 14.43 1.29 -8.87
CA PHE A 59 14.03 0.06 -9.52
C PHE A 59 14.10 0.22 -11.03
N GLN A 60 14.63 -0.79 -11.73
CA GLN A 60 14.81 -0.79 -13.17
C GLN A 60 14.17 -2.05 -13.77
N PHE A 61 13.18 -1.87 -14.65
CA PHE A 61 12.41 -2.95 -15.27
C PHE A 61 12.75 -3.09 -16.75
N ALA A 62 12.23 -4.13 -17.42
CA ALA A 62 12.45 -4.31 -18.85
C ALA A 62 11.77 -3.20 -19.68
N ASP A 63 10.55 -2.83 -19.30
CA ASP A 63 9.74 -1.82 -19.99
C ASP A 63 8.79 -1.06 -19.03
N PHE A 64 7.98 -0.16 -19.59
CA PHE A 64 7.00 0.62 -18.83
C PHE A 64 5.86 -0.26 -18.26
N SER A 65 5.48 -1.33 -18.95
CA SER A 65 4.39 -2.20 -18.49
C SER A 65 4.77 -2.92 -17.20
N GLU A 66 6.00 -3.43 -17.12
CA GLU A 66 6.53 -4.04 -15.90
C GLU A 66 6.68 -3.02 -14.75
N ALA A 67 7.22 -1.83 -15.04
CA ALA A 67 7.30 -0.75 -14.06
C ALA A 67 5.92 -0.39 -13.51
N TRP A 68 4.91 -0.27 -14.38
CA TRP A 68 3.55 0.04 -13.97
C TRP A 68 2.89 -1.09 -13.17
N ALA A 69 3.19 -2.35 -13.48
CA ALA A 69 2.74 -3.51 -12.71
C ALA A 69 3.34 -3.55 -11.29
N PHE A 70 4.61 -3.13 -11.14
CA PHE A 70 5.22 -2.88 -9.83
C PHE A 70 4.53 -1.74 -9.07
N MET A 71 4.33 -0.59 -9.73
CA MET A 71 3.70 0.58 -9.11
C MET A 71 2.27 0.28 -8.66
N SER A 72 1.48 -0.43 -9.48
CA SER A 72 0.09 -0.79 -9.17
C SER A 72 -0.02 -1.66 -7.91
N ARG A 73 0.85 -2.67 -7.77
CA ARG A 73 0.88 -3.51 -6.56
C ARG A 73 1.34 -2.73 -5.33
N SER A 74 2.32 -1.86 -5.51
CA SER A 74 2.84 -1.00 -4.45
C SER A 74 1.78 -0.01 -3.95
N ALA A 75 0.98 0.56 -4.84
CA ALA A 75 -0.11 1.46 -4.50
C ALA A 75 -1.20 0.77 -3.66
N LEU A 76 -1.57 -0.47 -4.01
CA LEU A 76 -2.52 -1.25 -3.22
C LEU A 76 -2.00 -1.57 -1.82
N ALA A 77 -0.72 -1.93 -1.71
CA ALA A 77 -0.08 -2.15 -0.41
C ALA A 77 0.01 -0.87 0.42
N ALA A 78 0.34 0.26 -0.21
CA ALA A 78 0.38 1.58 0.45
C ALA A 78 -0.99 1.97 1.02
N GLU A 79 -2.08 1.76 0.27
CA GLU A 79 -3.44 2.00 0.75
C GLU A 79 -3.84 1.10 1.92
N GLU A 80 -3.52 -0.20 1.85
CA GLU A 80 -3.75 -1.15 2.95
C GLU A 80 -3.04 -0.70 4.23
N MET A 81 -1.80 -0.22 4.10
CA MET A 81 -0.97 0.24 5.21
C MET A 81 -1.32 1.66 5.67
N CYS A 82 -2.10 2.41 4.89
CA CYS A 82 -2.25 3.86 5.04
C CYS A 82 -0.89 4.58 5.12
N HIS A 83 0.07 4.15 4.30
CA HIS A 83 1.44 4.66 4.25
C HIS A 83 1.91 4.76 2.80
N HIS A 84 2.14 5.97 2.30
CA HIS A 84 2.31 6.23 0.87
C HIS A 84 3.76 6.59 0.52
N PRO A 85 4.27 6.15 -0.64
CA PRO A 85 5.60 6.52 -1.09
C PRO A 85 5.64 7.91 -1.72
N GLU A 86 6.81 8.52 -1.70
CA GLU A 86 7.21 9.51 -2.70
C GLU A 86 7.89 8.77 -3.85
N TRP A 87 7.48 9.00 -5.10
CA TRP A 87 8.14 8.36 -6.22
C TRP A 87 8.17 9.21 -7.49
N PHE A 88 9.09 8.87 -8.38
CA PHE A 88 9.24 9.44 -9.69
C PHE A 88 9.48 8.31 -10.70
N ASN A 89 8.66 8.26 -11.76
CA ASN A 89 8.76 7.24 -12.80
C ASN A 89 9.09 7.87 -14.15
N VAL A 90 10.04 7.28 -14.86
CA VAL A 90 10.35 7.57 -16.26
C VAL A 90 10.48 6.24 -16.98
N TYR A 91 9.51 5.93 -17.84
CA TYR A 91 9.48 4.68 -18.61
C TYR A 91 9.65 3.45 -17.69
N ASN A 92 10.75 2.71 -17.84
CA ASN A 92 11.02 1.48 -17.11
C ASN A 92 11.78 1.69 -15.79
N THR A 93 11.96 2.93 -15.35
CA THR A 93 12.67 3.25 -14.11
C THR A 93 11.71 3.87 -13.09
N VAL A 94 11.74 3.40 -11.85
CA VAL A 94 10.99 3.99 -10.74
C VAL A 94 11.95 4.31 -9.59
N HIS A 95 12.08 5.59 -9.27
CA HIS A 95 12.79 6.07 -8.10
C HIS A 95 11.79 6.21 -6.96
N VAL A 96 12.05 5.56 -5.83
CA VAL A 96 11.17 5.58 -4.66
C VAL A 96 11.92 6.11 -3.45
N THR A 97 11.28 7.00 -2.71
CA THR A 97 11.71 7.49 -1.41
C THR A 97 10.60 7.24 -0.39
N LEU A 98 10.96 6.69 0.77
CA LEU A 98 10.04 6.39 1.88
C LEU A 98 10.46 7.15 3.13
N ALA A 99 9.49 7.78 3.77
CA ALA A 99 9.61 8.44 5.06
C ALA A 99 8.25 8.47 5.75
N THR A 100 8.23 8.52 7.08
CA THR A 100 7.02 8.66 7.87
C THR A 100 6.90 10.09 8.42
N HIS A 101 6.00 10.89 7.83
CA HIS A 101 5.78 12.27 8.24
C HIS A 101 5.32 12.43 9.69
N ASP A 102 4.44 11.53 10.16
CA ASP A 102 3.83 11.60 11.48
C ASP A 102 4.83 11.53 12.65
N CYS A 103 5.97 10.85 12.43
CA CYS A 103 7.07 10.77 13.41
C CYS A 103 8.30 11.57 13.00
N SER A 104 8.23 12.33 11.89
CA SER A 104 9.35 13.10 11.35
C SER A 104 10.62 12.26 11.20
N GLY A 105 10.48 11.05 10.65
CA GLY A 105 11.61 10.20 10.31
C GLY A 105 11.19 8.82 9.81
N LEU A 106 12.09 7.85 9.94
CA LEU A 106 11.85 6.47 9.53
C LEU A 106 11.06 5.70 10.60
N SER A 107 10.08 4.92 10.17
CA SER A 107 9.29 4.02 11.00
C SER A 107 9.27 2.60 10.44
N LYS A 108 8.66 1.66 11.18
CA LYS A 108 8.44 0.29 10.69
C LYS A 108 7.58 0.25 9.43
N ASN A 109 6.74 1.25 9.18
CA ASN A 109 5.92 1.32 7.96
C ASN A 109 6.79 1.51 6.72
N ASP A 110 7.87 2.30 6.82
CA ASP A 110 8.83 2.48 5.72
C ASP A 110 9.53 1.17 5.39
N MET A 111 9.99 0.45 6.43
CA MET A 111 10.69 -0.83 6.28
C MET A 111 9.77 -1.91 5.69
N GLU A 112 8.52 -1.99 6.16
CA GLU A 112 7.53 -2.94 5.66
C GLU A 112 7.14 -2.65 4.20
N LEU A 113 6.90 -1.38 3.85
CA LEU A 113 6.56 -1.01 2.47
C LEU A 113 7.75 -1.25 1.52
N ALA A 114 8.97 -0.93 1.94
CA ALA A 114 10.20 -1.24 1.22
C ALA A 114 10.34 -2.76 0.96
N ALA A 115 10.09 -3.58 1.98
CA ALA A 115 10.16 -5.03 1.86
C ALA A 115 9.08 -5.59 0.90
N ARG A 116 7.86 -5.04 0.95
CA ARG A 116 6.79 -5.39 -0.01
C ARG A 116 7.14 -4.98 -1.43
N MET A 117 7.69 -3.79 -1.63
CA MET A 117 8.17 -3.31 -2.93
C MET A 117 9.26 -4.22 -3.50
N ASN A 118 10.22 -4.67 -2.69
CA ASN A 118 11.21 -5.66 -3.13
C ASN A 118 10.56 -6.95 -3.66
N LYS A 119 9.52 -7.46 -2.97
CA LYS A 119 8.78 -8.65 -3.42
C LYS A 119 8.04 -8.40 -4.73
N PHE A 120 7.47 -7.21 -4.92
CA PHE A 120 6.76 -6.84 -6.15
C PHE A 120 7.71 -6.63 -7.33
N ALA A 121 8.91 -6.11 -7.08
CA ALA A 121 9.93 -5.88 -8.10
C ALA A 121 10.44 -7.19 -8.72
N GLY A 122 10.41 -8.31 -7.98
CA GLY A 122 10.93 -9.59 -8.46
C GLY A 122 12.46 -9.54 -8.61
N SER A 123 12.98 -9.99 -9.74
CA SER A 123 14.42 -9.99 -10.05
C SER A 123 14.94 -8.65 -10.60
N ALA A 124 14.12 -7.60 -10.56
CA ALA A 124 14.49 -6.25 -10.98
C ALA A 124 15.52 -5.58 -10.05
#